data_AF-A0A250KZC4-F1
#
_entry.id   AF-A0A250KZC4-F1
#
_cell.length_a   1.000
_cell.length_b   1.000
_cell.length_c   1.000
_cell.angle_alpha   90.00
_cell.angle_beta   90.00
_cell.angle_gamma   90.00
#
_symmetry.space_group_name_H-M   'P 1'
#
loop_
_entity.id
_entity.type
_entity.pdbx_description
1 polymer ?
#
loop_
_entity_poly.entity_id
_entity_poly.type
_entity_poly.pdbx_seq_one_letter_code
_entity_poly.pdbx_strand_id
1 'polypeptide(L)'
;MRRERPLTDTDRAAGVIRDVDLRRLGTPHHTRLLPQPFRLVRVSTGRRRIDGTVEPLILVTNRLDLDAELIAVAYRCRWTVELFFRWLKCVLSCRHLLSQTANGVTFQVYAATSSPVCC
;
A
#
# COMPACT_ATOMS: atom_id res chain seq x y z
N MET A 1 -23.98 7.89 9.62
CA MET A 1 -24.38 8.18 8.22
C MET A 1 -23.36 7.54 7.30
N ARG A 2 -23.83 6.73 6.33
CA ARG A 2 -23.01 6.03 5.34
C ARG A 2 -23.44 6.54 3.96
N ARG A 3 -22.54 7.16 3.19
CA ARG A 3 -22.85 7.68 1.86
C ARG A 3 -21.97 6.97 0.84
N GLU A 4 -22.57 6.34 -0.16
CA GLU A 4 -21.82 5.73 -1.25
C GLU A 4 -21.51 6.77 -2.33
N ARG A 5 -20.28 6.76 -2.82
CA ARG A 5 -19.86 7.61 -3.94
C ARG A 5 -20.01 6.82 -5.23
N PRO A 6 -20.48 7.44 -6.33
CA PRO A 6 -20.49 6.79 -7.63
C PRO A 6 -19.05 6.52 -8.05
N LEU A 7 -18.78 5.31 -8.55
CA LEU A 7 -17.48 4.92 -9.08
C LEU A 7 -17.37 5.41 -10.52
N THR A 8 -16.26 6.09 -10.84
CA THR A 8 -15.92 6.44 -12.22
C THR A 8 -15.30 5.24 -12.95
N ASP A 9 -15.15 5.33 -14.27
CA ASP A 9 -14.54 4.26 -15.07
C ASP A 9 -13.05 4.08 -14.77
N THR A 10 -12.35 5.16 -14.39
CA THR A 10 -10.95 5.09 -13.95
C THR A 10 -10.81 4.37 -12.61
N ASP A 11 -11.73 4.58 -11.67
CA ASP A 11 -11.79 3.83 -10.41
C ASP A 11 -11.96 2.33 -10.64
N ARG A 12 -12.82 1.94 -11.59
CA ARG A 12 -13.00 0.53 -11.98
C ARG A 12 -11.75 -0.05 -12.62
N ALA A 13 -11.09 0.69 -13.50
CA ALA A 13 -9.83 0.28 -14.12
C ALA A 13 -8.72 0.08 -13.07
N ALA A 14 -8.70 0.89 -12.01
CA ALA A 14 -7.81 0.73 -10.86
C ALA A 14 -8.19 -0.43 -9.92
N GLY A 15 -9.29 -1.14 -10.19
CA GLY A 15 -9.77 -2.26 -9.40
C GLY A 15 -10.58 -1.85 -8.16
N VAL A 16 -11.07 -0.61 -8.09
CA VAL A 16 -11.94 -0.17 -6.98
C VAL A 16 -13.31 -0.81 -7.14
N ILE A 17 -13.70 -1.60 -6.13
CA ILE A 17 -14.98 -2.31 -6.06
C ILE A 17 -16.03 -1.45 -5.38
N ARG A 18 -15.63 -0.68 -4.39
CA ARG A 18 -16.57 0.08 -3.56
C ARG A 18 -15.91 1.29 -2.93
N ASP A 19 -16.65 2.38 -2.89
CA ASP A 19 -16.23 3.62 -2.25
C ASP A 19 -17.35 4.20 -1.38
N VAL A 20 -17.03 4.44 -0.10
CA VAL A 20 -18.02 4.79 0.93
C VAL A 20 -17.48 5.81 1.92
N ASP A 21 -18.19 6.91 2.09
CA ASP A 21 -17.98 7.85 3.19
C ASP A 21 -18.64 7.34 4.48
N LEU A 22 -17.85 7.23 5.53
CA LEU A 22 -18.19 6.74 6.86
C LEU A 22 -17.90 7.80 7.91
N ARG A 23 -18.88 8.07 8.78
CA ARG A 23 -18.66 8.83 10.03
C ARG A 23 -18.52 7.93 11.27
N ARG A 24 -18.55 6.61 11.07
CA ARG A 24 -18.50 5.61 12.12
C ARG A 24 -17.71 4.39 11.62
N LEU A 25 -16.77 3.92 12.43
CA LEU A 25 -16.01 2.70 12.21
C LEU A 25 -16.20 1.78 13.43
N GLY A 26 -16.59 0.51 13.22
CA GLY A 26 -16.78 -0.47 14.29
C GLY A 26 -18.14 -1.18 14.30
N THR A 27 -18.34 -2.02 15.31
CA THR A 27 -19.58 -2.80 15.54
C THR A 27 -20.72 -1.92 16.05
N PRO A 28 -21.98 -2.38 15.95
CA PRO A 28 -23.16 -1.62 16.40
C PRO A 28 -23.10 -1.15 17.86
N HIS A 29 -22.29 -1.79 18.71
CA HIS A 29 -22.16 -1.49 20.13
C HIS A 29 -21.21 -0.33 20.46
N HIS A 30 -20.31 0.07 19.56
CA HIS A 30 -19.48 1.26 19.79
C HIS A 30 -20.15 2.51 19.24
N THR A 31 -20.75 3.31 20.12
CA THR A 31 -21.48 4.55 19.79
C THR A 31 -20.54 5.73 19.47
N ARG A 32 -19.22 5.57 19.66
CA ARG A 32 -18.26 6.65 19.46
C ARG A 32 -18.15 7.00 17.97
N LEU A 33 -18.83 8.07 17.59
CA LEU A 33 -18.59 8.74 16.31
C LEU A 33 -17.18 9.31 16.36
N LEU A 34 -16.39 9.02 15.33
CA LEU A 34 -15.10 9.66 15.20
C LEU A 34 -15.34 11.13 14.81
N PRO A 35 -14.55 12.07 15.34
CA PRO A 35 -14.78 13.50 15.12
C PRO A 35 -14.64 13.91 13.65
N GLN A 36 -13.85 13.18 12.87
CA GLN A 36 -13.63 13.44 11.45
C GLN A 36 -14.30 12.38 10.57
N PRO A 37 -14.79 12.74 9.37
CA PRO A 37 -15.27 11.78 8.39
C PRO A 37 -14.11 10.96 7.81
N PHE A 38 -14.37 9.70 7.50
CA PHE A 38 -13.43 8.79 6.85
C PHE A 38 -14.06 8.24 5.59
N ARG A 39 -13.23 7.80 4.65
CA ARG A 39 -13.64 7.13 3.43
C ARG A 39 -13.06 5.73 3.40
N LEU A 40 -13.90 4.76 3.05
CA LEU A 40 -13.55 3.37 2.91
C LEU A 40 -13.57 3.00 1.45
N VAL A 41 -12.40 2.62 0.93
CA VAL A 41 -12.21 2.18 -0.45
C VAL A 41 -11.88 0.69 -0.44
N ARG A 42 -12.68 -0.14 -1.13
CA ARG A 42 -12.40 -1.55 -1.33
C ARG A 42 -11.78 -1.75 -2.71
N VAL A 43 -10.60 -2.34 -2.76
CA VAL A 43 -9.85 -2.57 -4.00
C VAL A 43 -9.66 -4.08 -4.21
N SER A 44 -9.94 -4.57 -5.42
CA SER A 44 -9.62 -5.92 -5.83
C SER A 44 -8.11 -6.00 -6.11
N THR A 45 -7.38 -6.75 -5.29
CA THR A 45 -5.93 -6.94 -5.52
C THR A 45 -5.61 -8.22 -6.30
N GLY A 46 -6.64 -8.95 -6.77
CA GLY A 46 -6.48 -10.25 -7.42
C GLY A 46 -5.88 -11.34 -6.54
N ARG A 47 -5.52 -11.03 -5.29
CA ARG A 47 -5.00 -12.00 -4.33
C ARG A 47 -6.11 -12.97 -3.94
N ARG A 48 -5.89 -14.24 -4.25
CA ARG A 48 -6.74 -15.34 -3.83
C ARG A 48 -6.15 -15.94 -2.56
N ARG A 49 -7.02 -16.20 -1.60
CA ARG A 49 -6.69 -17.04 -0.45
C ARG A 49 -6.45 -18.48 -0.92
N ILE A 50 -5.91 -19.30 -0.02
CA ILE A 50 -5.69 -20.74 -0.25
C ILE A 50 -7.01 -21.43 -0.67
N ASP A 51 -8.15 -20.98 -0.13
CA ASP A 51 -9.49 -21.49 -0.45
C ASP A 51 -10.05 -20.98 -1.80
N GLY A 52 -9.27 -20.24 -2.59
CA GLY A 52 -9.68 -19.73 -3.90
C GLY A 52 -10.55 -18.46 -3.86
N THR A 53 -10.94 -17.97 -2.67
CA THR A 53 -11.70 -16.72 -2.49
C THR A 53 -10.81 -15.50 -2.73
N VAL A 54 -11.27 -14.56 -3.55
CA VAL A 54 -10.59 -13.27 -3.76
C VAL A 54 -10.78 -12.40 -2.53
N GLU A 55 -9.68 -12.02 -1.87
CA GLU A 55 -9.74 -11.16 -0.70
C GLU A 55 -9.56 -9.69 -1.12
N PRO A 56 -10.59 -8.84 -1.00
CA PRO A 56 -10.47 -7.43 -1.33
C PRO A 56 -9.64 -6.72 -0.27
N LEU A 57 -8.78 -5.82 -0.72
CA LEU A 57 -8.05 -4.92 0.15
C LEU A 57 -8.99 -3.80 0.61
N ILE A 58 -9.09 -3.60 1.93
CA ILE A 58 -9.92 -2.54 2.52
C ILE A 58 -8.99 -1.41 2.96
N LEU A 59 -9.16 -0.24 2.35
CA LEU A 59 -8.42 0.97 2.65
C LEU A 59 -9.32 1.95 3.39
N VAL A 60 -8.82 2.55 4.47
CA VAL A 60 -9.50 3.62 5.20
C VAL A 60 -8.64 4.86 5.12
N THR A 61 -9.21 5.96 4.61
CA THR A 61 -8.51 7.23 4.43
C THR A 61 -9.30 8.39 5.02
N ASN A 62 -8.60 9.42 5.47
CA ASN A 62 -9.17 10.71 5.85
C ASN A 62 -9.11 11.74 4.70
N ARG A 63 -8.57 11.36 3.54
CA ARG A 63 -8.51 12.19 2.33
C ARG A 63 -9.77 11.99 1.50
N LEU A 64 -10.66 12.97 1.58
CA LEU A 64 -11.95 12.99 0.87
C LEU A 64 -11.86 13.70 -0.49
N ASP A 65 -10.76 14.39 -0.71
CA ASP A 65 -10.40 15.27 -1.82
C ASP A 65 -9.79 14.54 -3.02
N LEU A 66 -9.21 13.36 -2.80
CA LEU A 66 -8.55 12.55 -3.84
C LEU A 66 -9.51 11.57 -4.49
N ASP A 67 -9.24 11.14 -5.72
CA ASP A 67 -10.02 10.07 -6.38
C ASP A 67 -9.71 8.68 -5.79
N ALA A 68 -10.64 7.73 -5.92
CA ALA A 68 -10.47 6.40 -5.33
C ALA A 68 -9.34 5.62 -6.02
N GLU A 69 -9.16 5.81 -7.32
CA GLU A 69 -7.99 5.38 -8.09
C GLU A 69 -6.68 5.83 -7.45
N LEU A 70 -6.52 7.13 -7.17
CA LEU A 70 -5.27 7.67 -6.63
C LEU A 70 -4.98 7.09 -5.24
N ILE A 71 -6.02 6.87 -4.43
CA ILE A 71 -5.89 6.20 -3.14
C ILE A 71 -5.40 4.76 -3.32
N ALA A 72 -5.94 4.03 -4.30
CA ALA A 72 -5.52 2.66 -4.61
C ALA A 72 -4.05 2.62 -5.10
N VAL A 73 -3.67 3.54 -6.00
CA VAL A 73 -2.30 3.66 -6.52
C VAL A 73 -1.31 4.04 -5.42
N ALA A 74 -1.65 5.03 -4.59
CA ALA A 74 -0.81 5.45 -3.46
C ALA A 74 -0.54 4.29 -2.49
N TYR A 75 -1.55 3.45 -2.24
CA TYR A 75 -1.37 2.27 -1.39
C TYR A 75 -0.50 1.20 -2.07
N ARG A 76 -0.55 1.06 -3.39
CA ARG A 76 0.38 0.21 -4.14
C ARG A 76 1.82 0.70 -3.99
N CYS A 77 2.05 2.01 -4.04
CA CYS A 77 3.39 2.59 -3.80
C CYS A 77 3.92 2.31 -2.39
N ARG A 78 3.05 2.28 -1.37
CA ARG A 78 3.46 1.91 0.00
C ARG A 78 4.09 0.52 0.05
N TRP A 79 3.51 -0.46 -0.65
CA TRP A 79 4.10 -1.80 -0.76
C TRP A 79 5.46 -1.77 -1.45
N THR A 80 5.60 -0.99 -2.53
CA THR A 80 6.89 -0.82 -3.22
C THR A 80 7.98 -0.33 -2.28
N VAL A 81 7.68 0.61 -1.38
CA VAL A 81 8.63 1.10 -0.37
C VAL A 81 9.05 -0.02 0.60
N GLU A 82 8.12 -0.85 1.06
CA GLU A 82 8.44 -1.99 1.91
C GLU A 82 9.31 -3.03 1.18
N LEU A 83 9.00 -3.32 -0.09
CA LEU A 83 9.81 -4.19 -0.94
C LEU A 83 11.22 -3.63 -1.15
N PHE A 84 11.33 -2.32 -1.37
CA PHE A 84 12.62 -1.63 -1.47
C PHE A 84 13.44 -1.81 -0.20
N PHE A 85 12.87 -1.61 0.98
CA PHE A 85 13.59 -1.82 2.25
C PHE A 85 13.91 -3.29 2.51
N ARG A 86 13.05 -4.24 2.10
CA ARG A 86 13.35 -5.67 2.18
C ARG A 86 14.52 -6.03 1.27
N TRP A 87 14.50 -5.57 0.02
CA TRP A 87 15.59 -5.74 -0.94
C TRP A 87 16.89 -5.11 -0.41
N LEU A 88 16.83 -3.87 0.09
CA LEU A 88 17.98 -3.17 0.64
C LEU A 88 18.60 -3.94 1.81
N LYS A 89 17.78 -4.50 2.71
CA LYS A 89 18.27 -5.37 3.79
C LYS A 89 18.92 -6.64 3.26
N CYS A 90 18.37 -7.28 2.23
CA CYS A 90 18.98 -8.47 1.61
C CYS A 90 20.32 -8.15 0.94
N VAL A 91 20.41 -7.03 0.22
CA VAL A 91 21.65 -6.55 -0.43
C VAL A 91 22.70 -6.16 0.60
N LEU A 92 22.32 -5.42 1.66
CA LEU A 92 23.23 -5.08 2.75
C LEU A 92 23.60 -6.30 3.62
N SER A 93 22.73 -7.30 3.69
CA SER A 93 22.98 -8.57 4.37
C SER A 93 23.61 -9.62 3.46
N CYS A 94 24.06 -9.26 2.25
CA CYS A 94 24.93 -10.11 1.46
C CYS A 94 26.13 -10.49 2.35
N ARG A 95 26.19 -11.78 2.68
CA ARG A 95 26.82 -12.42 3.85
C ARG A 95 28.33 -12.26 4.00
N HIS A 96 28.99 -11.47 3.16
CA HIS A 96 30.38 -11.06 3.30
C HIS A 96 30.50 -9.62 2.81
N LEU A 97 30.68 -8.67 3.72
CA LEU A 97 31.17 -7.34 3.37
C LEU A 97 32.50 -7.54 2.61
N LEU A 98 32.57 -7.14 1.34
CA LEU A 98 33.83 -7.18 0.56
C LEU A 98 34.93 -6.34 1.24
N SER A 99 34.53 -5.42 2.12
CA SER A 99 35.40 -4.67 3.01
C SER A 99 34.58 -4.13 4.20
N GLN A 100 35.12 -4.25 5.42
CA GLN A 100 34.50 -3.73 6.66
C GLN A 100 34.86 -2.24 6.93
N THR A 101 35.50 -1.58 5.97
CA THR A 101 35.84 -0.15 6.08
C THR A 101 34.66 0.72 5.64
N ALA A 102 34.51 1.90 6.24
CA ALA A 102 33.42 2.84 5.93
C ALA A 102 33.32 3.17 4.43
N ASN A 103 34.47 3.29 3.75
CA ASN A 103 34.54 3.52 2.31
C ASN A 103 34.07 2.31 1.49
N GLY A 104 34.41 1.09 1.92
CA GLY A 104 34.00 -0.15 1.26
C GLY A 104 32.50 -0.41 1.32
N VAL A 105 31.87 -0.10 2.47
CA VAL A 105 30.41 -0.18 2.64
C VAL A 105 29.73 0.89 1.77
N THR A 106 30.27 2.10 1.74
CA THR A 106 29.74 3.20 0.94
C THR A 106 29.77 2.84 -0.55
N PHE A 107 30.88 2.29 -1.04
CA PHE A 107 31.00 1.83 -2.43
C PHE A 107 30.03 0.70 -2.78
N GLN A 108 29.83 -0.29 -1.89
CA GLN A 108 28.86 -1.37 -2.11
C GLN A 108 27.43 -0.84 -2.26
N VAL A 109 27.04 0.14 -1.44
CA VAL A 109 25.71 0.76 -1.52
C VAL A 109 25.55 1.57 -2.82
N TYR A 110 26.57 2.34 -3.21
CA TYR A 110 26.54 3.08 -4.48
C TYR A 110 26.50 2.14 -5.69
N ALA A 111 27.28 1.06 -5.69
CA ALA A 111 27.29 0.07 -6.77
C ALA A 111 25.93 -0.67 -6.88
N ALA A 112 25.33 -1.05 -5.74
CA ALA A 112 24.01 -1.70 -5.73
C ALA A 112 22.88 -0.76 -6.19
N THR A 113 23.01 0.55 -5.96
CA THR A 113 22.00 1.54 -6.35
C THR A 113 22.14 1.96 -7.81
N SER A 114 23.34 1.85 -8.39
CA SER A 114 23.65 2.29 -9.76
C SER A 114 23.64 1.16 -10.80
N SER A 115 23.67 -0.12 -10.39
CA SER A 115 23.60 -1.23 -11.34
C SER A 115 22.14 -1.55 -11.71
N PRO A 116 21.74 -1.45 -12.99
CA PRO A 116 20.36 -1.72 -13.39
C PRO A 116 19.99 -3.21 -13.39
N VAL A 117 20.95 -4.13 -13.31
CA VAL A 117 20.67 -5.58 -13.34
C VAL A 117 21.84 -6.33 -12.70
N CYS A 118 21.58 -7.10 -11.65
CA CYS A 118 22.30 -8.34 -11.32
C CYS A 118 21.58 -9.07 -10.18
N CYS A 119 20.55 -9.83 -10.60
CA CYS A 119 20.03 -11.11 -10.07
C CYS A 119 18.54 -11.21 -10.37
#